data_AF-A0A5K0WX70-F1
#
_entry.id   AF-A0A5K0WX70-F1
#
_cell.length_a   1.000
_cell.length_b   1.000
_cell.length_c   1.000
_cell.angle_alpha   90.00
_cell.angle_beta   90.00
_cell.angle_gamma   90.00
#
_symmetry.space_group_name_H-M   'P 1'
#
loop_
_entity.id
_entity.type
_entity.pdbx_description
1 polymer ?
#
loop_
_entity_poly.entity_id
_entity_poly.type
_entity_poly.pdbx_seq_one_letter_code
_entity_poly.pdbx_strand_id
1 'polypeptide(L)' 'AKEYFERAAKHDDPSGHYNLGVLYLKGIGVKKSLADASRHFIAAANYGQPKAYYQLGKMFQKGVGVEKNLAM' A
#
# COMPACT_ATOMS: atom_id res chain seq x y z
N ALA A 1 -0.78 8.28 -14.03
CA ALA A 1 -1.01 8.28 -12.57
C ALA A 1 0.04 7.46 -11.82
N LYS A 2 0.19 6.15 -12.14
CA LYS A 2 1.20 5.26 -11.52
C LYS A 2 2.60 5.87 -11.45
N GLU A 3 3.13 6.34 -12.58
CA GLU A 3 4.50 6.87 -12.65
C GLU A 3 4.74 8.05 -11.68
N TYR A 4 3.76 8.94 -11.50
CA TYR A 4 3.87 10.05 -10.55
C TYR A 4 3.91 9.56 -9.10
N PHE A 5 3.10 8.55 -8.77
CA PHE A 5 3.12 7.94 -7.45
C PHE A 5 4.40 7.12 -7.22
N GLU A 6 4.97 6.50 -8.26
CA GLU A 6 6.28 5.85 -8.19
C GLU A 6 7.40 6.84 -7.93
N ARG A 7 7.38 8.00 -8.58
CA ARG A 7 8.34 9.08 -8.29
C ARG A 7 8.20 9.58 -6.86
N ALA A 8 6.96 9.81 -6.38
CA ALA A 8 6.73 10.22 -4.99
C ALA A 8 7.22 9.15 -3.99
N ALA A 9 6.87 7.89 -4.21
CA ALA A 9 7.31 6.77 -3.37
C ALA A 9 8.83 6.57 -3.38
N LYS A 10 9.53 6.88 -4.48
CA LYS A 10 11.01 6.87 -4.51
C LYS A 10 11.67 7.90 -3.60
N HIS A 11 10.94 8.94 -3.20
CA HIS A 11 11.38 9.96 -2.26
C HIS A 11 10.72 9.78 -0.89
N ASP A 12 10.34 8.55 -0.55
CA ASP A 12 9.74 8.18 0.74
C ASP A 12 8.43 8.92 1.04
N ASP A 13 7.75 9.44 0.01
CA ASP A 13 6.50 10.17 0.21
C ASP A 13 5.38 9.20 0.64
N PRO A 14 4.81 9.37 1.84
CA PRO A 14 3.78 8.49 2.38
C PRO A 14 2.51 8.44 1.50
N SER A 15 2.19 9.53 0.80
CA SER A 15 1.02 9.60 -0.09
C SER A 15 1.28 8.88 -1.42
N GLY A 16 2.51 8.92 -1.93
CA GLY A 16 2.97 8.16 -3.09
C GLY A 16 2.82 6.66 -2.85
N HIS A 17 3.38 6.17 -1.74
CA HIS A 17 3.23 4.78 -1.34
C HIS A 17 1.75 4.40 -1.15
N TYR A 18 0.95 5.23 -0.45
CA TYR A 18 -0.47 4.95 -0.26
C TYR A 18 -1.23 4.83 -1.58
N ASN A 19 -1.01 5.75 -2.52
CA ASN A 19 -1.70 5.75 -3.79
C ASN A 19 -1.29 4.56 -4.66
N LEU A 20 -0.02 4.15 -4.67
CA LEU A 20 0.41 2.90 -5.30
C LEU A 20 -0.30 1.70 -4.70
N GLY A 21 -0.39 1.64 -3.36
CA GLY A 21 -1.14 0.59 -2.67
C GLY A 21 -2.60 0.53 -3.13
N VAL A 22 -3.25 1.68 -3.31
CA VAL A 22 -4.63 1.75 -3.83
C VAL A 22 -4.71 1.29 -5.29
N LEU A 23 -3.75 1.65 -6.15
CA LEU A 23 -3.73 1.19 -7.54
C LEU A 23 -3.64 -0.33 -7.62
N TYR A 24 -2.73 -0.95 -6.86
CA TYR A 24 -2.58 -2.40 -6.82
C TYR A 24 -3.77 -3.10 -6.16
N LEU A 25 -4.36 -2.51 -5.12
CA LEU A 25 -5.55 -3.05 -4.45
C LEU A 25 -6.76 -3.10 -5.39
N LYS A 26 -6.94 -2.06 -6.21
CA LYS A 26 -8.09 -1.91 -7.11
C LYS A 26 -7.83 -2.42 -8.53
N GLY A 27 -6.56 -2.62 -8.92
CA GLY A 27 -6.18 -2.98 -10.29
C GLY A 27 -6.33 -1.82 -11.28
N ILE A 28 -6.11 -0.58 -10.86
CA ILE A 28 -6.27 0.61 -11.71
C ILE A 28 -4.97 0.88 -12.45
N GLY A 29 -4.94 0.60 -13.76
CA GLY A 29 -3.75 0.79 -14.58
C GLY A 29 -2.58 -0.14 -14.23
N VAL A 30 -2.81 -1.13 -13.37
CA VAL A 30 -1.88 -2.20 -12.99
C VAL A 30 -2.67 -3.48 -12.79
N LYS A 31 -2.00 -4.63 -12.93
CA LYS A 31 -2.59 -5.91 -12.52
C LYS A 31 -2.86 -5.86 -11.01
N LYS A 32 -4.09 -6.18 -10.61
CA LYS A 32 -4.47 -6.24 -9.19
C LYS A 32 -3.55 -7.22 -8.46
N SER A 33 -2.92 -6.75 -7.39
CA SER A 33 -2.01 -7.54 -6.57
C SER A 33 -2.13 -7.11 -5.12
N LEU A 34 -2.58 -8.03 -4.28
CA LEU A 34 -2.82 -7.74 -2.87
C LEU A 34 -1.52 -7.73 -2.07
N ALA A 35 -0.51 -8.49 -2.52
CA ALA A 35 0.83 -8.49 -1.94
C ALA A 35 1.56 -7.16 -2.24
N ASP A 36 1.48 -6.64 -3.47
CA ASP A 36 2.07 -5.34 -3.78
C ASP A 36 1.30 -4.21 -3.08
N ALA A 37 -0.02 -4.32 -2.99
CA ALA A 37 -0.83 -3.36 -2.25
C ALA A 37 -0.42 -3.27 -0.77
N SER A 38 -0.29 -4.41 -0.08
CA SER A 38 0.12 -4.41 1.32
C SER A 38 1.53 -3.89 1.52
N ARG A 39 2.50 -4.27 0.66
CA ARG A 39 3.87 -3.71 0.71
C ARG A 39 3.88 -2.19 0.63
N HIS A 40 3.13 -1.63 -0.30
CA HIS A 40 3.01 -0.18 -0.43
C HIS A 40 2.29 0.47 0.76
N PHE A 41 1.25 -0.17 1.32
CA PHE A 41 0.62 0.35 2.52
C PHE A 41 1.53 0.25 3.76
N ILE A 42 2.34 -0.80 3.93
CA ILE A 42 3.32 -0.90 5.02
C ILE A 42 4.33 0.23 4.92
N ALA A 43 4.90 0.45 3.72
CA ALA A 43 5.81 1.56 3.51
C ALA A 43 5.15 2.92 3.82
N ALA A 44 3.93 3.14 3.34
CA ALA A 44 3.19 4.36 3.64
C ALA A 44 2.96 4.54 5.16
N ALA A 45 2.63 3.46 5.88
CA ALA A 45 2.45 3.48 7.32
C ALA A 45 3.76 3.83 8.05
N ASN A 46 4.89 3.24 7.63
CA ASN A 46 6.21 3.50 8.19
C ASN A 46 6.66 4.96 8.02
N TYR A 47 6.28 5.60 6.91
CA TYR A 47 6.50 7.02 6.67
C TYR A 47 5.38 7.92 7.23
N GLY A 48 4.51 7.39 8.10
CA GLY A 48 3.56 8.18 8.88
C GLY A 48 2.22 8.45 8.20
N GLN A 49 1.79 7.65 7.21
CA GLN A 49 0.45 7.78 6.60
C GLN A 49 -0.64 7.09 7.43
N PRO A 50 -1.53 7.82 8.14
CA PRO A 50 -2.53 7.19 9.01
C PRO A 50 -3.55 6.36 8.23
N LYS A 51 -3.88 6.79 7.00
CA LYS A 51 -4.80 6.07 6.11
C LYS A 51 -4.29 4.69 5.71
N ALA A 52 -2.97 4.47 5.75
CA ALA A 52 -2.37 3.20 5.40
C ALA A 52 -2.63 2.13 6.47
N TYR A 53 -2.53 2.50 7.76
CA TYR A 53 -2.91 1.62 8.87
C TYR A 53 -4.36 1.14 8.77
N TYR A 54 -5.28 2.03 8.38
CA TYR A 54 -6.68 1.66 8.16
C TYR A 54 -6.84 0.62 7.03
N GLN A 55 -6.12 0.78 5.92
CA GLN A 55 -6.17 -0.20 4.82
C GLN A 55 -5.56 -1.54 5.23
N LEU A 56 -4.43 -1.53 5.96
CA LEU A 56 -3.79 -2.74 6.47
C LEU A 56 -4.71 -3.48 7.44
N GLY A 57 -5.36 -2.77 8.38
CA GLY A 57 -6.35 -3.37 9.28
C GLY A 57 -7.50 -4.06 8.53
N LYS A 58 -8.00 -3.45 7.44
CA LYS A 58 -9.01 -4.08 6.58
C LYS A 58 -8.49 -5.29 5.82
N MET A 59 -7.23 -5.25 5.37
CA MET A 59 -6.60 -6.38 4.68
C MET A 59 -6.41 -7.56 5.64
N PHE A 60 -5.97 -7.30 6.89
CA PHE A 60 -5.87 -8.31 7.94
C PHE A 60 -7.22 -8.91 8.32
N GLN A 61 -8.24 -8.08 8.55
CA GLN A 61 -9.58 -8.57 8.90
C GLN A 61 -10.14 -9.52 7.85
N LYS A 62 -9.83 -9.27 6.57
CA LYS A 62 -10.26 -10.13 5.45
C LYS A 62 -9.37 -11.37 5.26
N GLY A 63 -8.22 -11.44 5.93
CA GLY A 63 -7.22 -12.48 5.71
C GLY A 63 -6.54 -12.40 4.33
N VAL A 64 -6.46 -11.20 3.76
CA VAL A 64 -6.09 -11.01 2.35
C VAL A 64 -4.82 -10.15 2.23
N GLY A 65 -3.79 -10.70 1.60
CA GLY A 65 -2.64 -9.92 1.10
C GLY A 65 -1.63 -9.47 2.16
N VAL A 66 -1.85 -9.80 3.43
CA VAL A 66 -0.89 -9.59 4.53
C VAL A 66 -0.58 -10.95 5.13
N GLU A 67 0.70 -11.33 5.15
CA GLU A 67 1.12 -12.51 5.90
C GLU A 67 0.74 -12.32 7.37
N LYS A 68 0.34 -13.43 8.01
CA LYS A 68 -0.17 -13.45 9.38
C LYS A 68 0.86 -12.93 10.42
N ASN A 69 2.10 -12.75 10.00
CA ASN A 69 3.23 -12.32 10.81
C ASN A 69 3.88 -11.08 10.19
N LEU A 70 3.12 -9.99 10.13
CA LEU A 70 3.64 -8.71 9.67
C LEU A 70 4.47 -8.10 10.79
N ALA A 71 5.79 -8.15 10.65
CA ALA A 71 6.67 -7.30 11.42
C ALA A 71 6.46 -5.86 10.93
N MET A 72 5.70 -5.08 11.69
CA MET A 72 5.59 -3.63 11.51
C MET A 72 6.70 -2.92 12.25
#